data_AF-A0A1F8AHB4-F1
#
_entry.id   AF-A0A1F8AHB4-F1
#
_cell.length_a   1.000
_cell.length_b   1.000
_cell.length_c   1.000
_cell.angle_alpha   90.00
_cell.angle_beta   90.00
_cell.angle_gamma   90.00
#
_symmetry.space_group_name_H-M   'P 1'
#
loop_
_entity.id
_entity.type
_entity.pdbx_description
1 polymer ?
#
loop_
_entity_poly.entity_id
_entity_poly.type
_entity_poly.pdbx_seq_one_letter_code
_entity_poly.pdbx_strand_id
1 'polypeptide(L)'
;MEGSVWVLNAPQLLMARHYGIIERLPNVTCQEIDDKNKGDSLIKVLAVVQILWLIVQLILRFAYHKSASQLEIMTVAYAVCACITYYMLIYQPQNAYTPVYISARKLKYDIRQLKGIVEVGPLHFLPFIDFQLPCIQYNSFPFVADPRKDILKVNRQTQNYIYLGISVGALIFGVVHLFAWNFPFPTDVEKLIWRIASFLTALLPMALNIVWLLANRGKRETDIHKPWYLTLVLTGISIIVLCRLFIFAEAFRSLYFLSPEAFSSTWAANAPHVG
;
A
#
# COMPACT_ATOMS: atom_id res chain seq x y z
N MET A 1 21.08 9.02 -15.76
CA MET A 1 21.69 7.72 -15.43
C MET A 1 22.78 7.43 -16.46
N GLU A 2 24.01 7.89 -16.19
CA GLU A 2 25.20 7.67 -17.04
C GLU A 2 25.96 6.39 -16.62
N GLY A 3 25.26 5.26 -16.51
CA GLY A 3 25.86 4.00 -16.09
C GLY A 3 25.69 2.93 -17.16
N SER A 4 26.73 2.11 -17.38
CA SER A 4 26.73 0.89 -18.21
C SER A 4 25.80 -0.22 -17.70
N VAL A 5 24.97 0.06 -16.70
CA VAL A 5 24.14 -0.90 -15.98
C VAL A 5 22.68 -0.44 -16.02
N TRP A 6 21.82 -1.31 -16.54
CA TRP A 6 20.38 -1.13 -16.56
C TRP A 6 19.74 -2.08 -15.56
N VAL A 7 18.92 -1.55 -14.67
CA VAL A 7 18.14 -2.36 -13.74
C VAL A 7 16.76 -2.57 -14.36
N LEU A 8 16.39 -3.82 -14.60
CA LEU A 8 15.13 -4.19 -15.26
C LEU A 8 14.25 -4.99 -14.29
N ASN A 9 12.94 -4.73 -14.30
CA ASN A 9 11.97 -5.60 -13.65
C ASN A 9 11.73 -6.88 -14.51
N ALA A 10 10.97 -7.85 -14.00
CA ALA A 10 10.74 -9.11 -14.72
C ALA A 10 10.09 -8.93 -16.13
N PRO A 11 9.03 -8.11 -16.31
CA PRO A 11 8.49 -7.80 -17.64
C PRO A 11 9.51 -7.17 -18.59
N GLN A 12 10.29 -6.21 -18.11
CA GLN A 12 11.34 -5.54 -18.88
C GLN A 12 12.46 -6.48 -19.28
N LEU A 13 12.85 -7.39 -18.39
CA LEU A 13 13.87 -8.40 -18.65
C LEU A 13 13.40 -9.40 -19.72
N LEU A 14 12.13 -9.81 -19.66
CA LEU A 14 11.52 -10.65 -20.70
C LEU A 14 11.50 -9.94 -22.05
N MET A 15 11.17 -8.66 -22.06
CA MET A 15 11.16 -7.84 -23.28
C MET A 15 12.58 -7.66 -23.85
N ALA A 16 13.58 -7.45 -22.99
CA ALA A 16 14.98 -7.37 -23.37
C ALA A 16 15.48 -8.68 -24.01
N ARG A 17 15.02 -9.84 -23.53
CA ARG A 17 15.29 -11.14 -24.18
C ARG A 17 14.60 -11.25 -25.53
N HIS A 18 13.34 -10.85 -25.62
CA HIS A 18 12.58 -10.90 -26.87
C HIS A 18 13.26 -10.06 -27.97
N TYR A 19 13.81 -8.90 -27.63
CA TYR A 19 14.57 -8.05 -28.54
C TYR A 19 16.02 -8.49 -28.80
N GLY A 20 16.47 -9.58 -28.17
CA GLY A 20 17.83 -10.10 -28.30
C GLY A 20 18.91 -9.21 -27.67
N ILE A 21 18.55 -8.34 -26.73
CA ILE A 21 19.51 -7.50 -25.98
C ILE A 21 20.29 -8.37 -24.99
N ILE A 22 19.60 -9.32 -24.36
CA ILE A 22 20.20 -10.39 -23.54
C ILE A 22 20.01 -11.75 -24.22
N GLU A 23 21.01 -12.63 -24.07
CA GLU A 23 21.02 -13.94 -24.71
C GLU A 23 20.16 -14.97 -23.97
N ARG A 24 20.16 -14.92 -22.63
CA ARG A 24 19.42 -15.85 -21.77
C ARG A 24 18.87 -15.13 -20.55
N LEU A 25 17.76 -15.64 -20.03
CA LEU A 25 17.29 -15.25 -18.70
C LEU A 25 18.26 -15.78 -17.63
N PRO A 26 18.38 -15.09 -16.49
CA PRO A 26 19.18 -15.60 -15.38
C PRO A 26 18.58 -16.92 -14.92
N ASN A 27 19.42 -17.95 -14.80
CA ASN A 27 19.01 -19.23 -14.24
C ASN A 27 19.03 -19.13 -12.73
N VAL A 28 17.96 -18.56 -12.15
CA VAL A 28 17.78 -18.51 -10.71
C VAL A 28 17.03 -19.77 -10.31
N THR A 29 17.70 -20.65 -9.55
CA THR A 29 17.07 -21.89 -9.08
C THR A 29 16.04 -21.58 -8.00
N CYS A 30 14.96 -22.37 -7.89
CA CYS A 30 13.99 -22.24 -6.80
C CYS A 30 14.67 -22.37 -5.43
N GLN A 31 15.73 -23.17 -5.34
CA GLN A 31 16.53 -23.34 -4.12
C GLN A 31 17.25 -22.06 -3.72
N GLU A 32 17.80 -21.28 -4.67
CA GLU A 32 18.42 -19.98 -4.39
C GLU A 32 17.40 -18.93 -3.91
N ILE A 33 16.16 -19.00 -4.39
CA ILE A 33 15.08 -18.11 -3.96
C ILE A 33 14.62 -18.48 -2.55
N ASP A 34 14.39 -19.78 -2.30
CA ASP A 34 13.93 -20.27 -1.00
C ASP A 34 14.97 -20.05 0.09
N ASP A 35 16.26 -20.19 -0.20
CA ASP A 35 17.33 -19.97 0.78
C ASP A 35 17.34 -18.51 1.30
N LYS A 36 17.04 -17.55 0.43
CA LYS A 36 16.91 -16.13 0.81
C LYS A 36 15.63 -15.83 1.61
N ASN A 37 14.59 -16.65 1.46
CA ASN A 37 13.31 -16.46 2.17
C ASN A 37 13.29 -17.12 3.58
N LYS A 38 14.24 -18.01 3.90
CA LYS A 38 14.30 -18.73 5.19
C LYS A 38 14.55 -17.81 6.39
N GLY A 39 15.54 -16.91 6.30
CA GLY A 39 15.86 -15.98 7.38
C GLY A 39 14.73 -14.97 7.64
N ASP A 40 14.04 -14.58 6.57
CA ASP A 40 12.91 -13.67 6.63
C ASP A 40 11.69 -14.33 7.29
N SER A 41 11.42 -15.61 6.98
CA SER A 41 10.27 -16.40 7.47
C SER A 41 10.12 -16.45 9.00
N LEU A 42 11.22 -16.48 9.76
CA LEU A 42 11.14 -16.47 11.23
C LEU A 42 10.69 -15.12 11.78
N ILE A 43 11.28 -14.01 11.31
CA ILE A 43 10.88 -12.63 11.67
C ILE A 43 9.41 -12.43 11.32
N LYS A 44 9.06 -12.94 10.14
CA LYS A 44 7.73 -12.99 9.57
C LYS A 44 6.73 -13.66 10.52
N VAL A 45 6.99 -14.88 10.96
CA VAL A 45 6.13 -15.61 11.91
C VAL A 45 6.05 -14.91 13.26
N LEU A 46 7.18 -14.42 13.80
CA LEU A 46 7.20 -13.69 15.07
C LEU A 46 6.35 -12.42 15.02
N ALA A 47 6.41 -11.66 13.93
CA ALA A 47 5.59 -10.47 13.73
C ALA A 47 4.09 -10.82 13.70
N VAL A 48 3.70 -11.90 13.02
CA VAL A 48 2.30 -12.36 13.02
C VAL A 48 1.85 -12.78 14.41
N VAL A 49 2.67 -13.54 15.14
CA VAL A 49 2.36 -13.95 16.51
C VAL A 49 2.17 -12.73 17.41
N GLN A 50 3.04 -11.72 17.31
CA GLN A 50 2.92 -10.47 18.07
C GLN A 50 1.62 -9.71 17.73
N ILE A 51 1.28 -9.60 16.45
CA ILE A 51 0.05 -8.91 16.03
C ILE A 51 -1.20 -9.69 16.48
N LEU A 52 -1.21 -11.01 16.33
CA LEU A 52 -2.31 -11.86 16.79
C LEU A 52 -2.45 -11.80 18.31
N TRP A 53 -1.33 -11.79 19.05
CA TRP A 53 -1.33 -11.67 20.50
C TRP A 53 -1.91 -10.33 20.96
N LEU A 54 -1.55 -9.24 20.29
CA LEU A 54 -2.13 -7.92 20.52
C LEU A 54 -3.65 -7.92 20.23
N ILE A 55 -4.09 -8.55 19.15
CA ILE A 55 -5.54 -8.71 18.85
C ILE A 55 -6.25 -9.50 19.97
N VAL A 56 -5.66 -10.60 20.46
CA VAL A 56 -6.23 -11.40 21.55
C VAL A 56 -6.33 -10.60 22.85
N GLN A 57 -5.30 -9.86 23.24
CA GLN A 57 -5.33 -8.98 24.41
C GLN A 57 -6.47 -7.95 24.34
N LEU A 58 -6.71 -7.41 23.14
CA LEU A 58 -7.74 -6.41 22.89
C LEU A 58 -9.15 -7.02 22.91
N ILE A 59 -9.35 -8.20 22.30
CA ILE A 59 -10.63 -8.94 22.35
C ILE A 59 -10.96 -9.34 23.79
N LEU A 60 -9.98 -9.84 24.56
CA LEU A 60 -10.19 -10.21 25.97
C LEU A 60 -10.60 -9.00 26.80
N ARG A 61 -9.95 -7.83 26.63
CA ARG A 61 -10.36 -6.60 27.32
C ARG A 61 -11.79 -6.18 26.99
N PHE A 62 -12.19 -6.29 25.72
CA PHE A 62 -13.56 -6.02 25.27
C PHE A 62 -14.57 -7.00 25.90
N ALA A 63 -14.25 -8.29 25.92
CA ALA A 63 -15.11 -9.34 26.47
C ALA A 63 -15.31 -9.22 28.00
N TYR A 64 -14.33 -8.68 28.72
CA TYR A 64 -14.45 -8.40 30.16
C TYR A 64 -15.18 -7.08 30.49
N HIS A 65 -15.88 -6.46 29.51
CA HIS A 65 -16.62 -5.20 29.67
C HIS A 65 -15.80 -4.04 30.25
N LYS A 66 -14.46 -4.08 30.14
CA LYS A 66 -13.64 -2.92 30.47
C LYS A 66 -13.85 -1.85 29.41
N SER A 67 -13.82 -0.58 29.81
CA SER A 67 -13.91 0.58 28.93
C SER A 67 -12.77 0.54 27.91
N ALA A 68 -13.04 -0.04 26.74
CA ALA A 68 -12.09 -0.05 25.64
C ALA A 68 -11.78 1.39 25.24
N SER A 69 -10.52 1.72 25.10
CA SER A 69 -10.09 3.06 24.69
C SER A 69 -10.19 3.23 23.17
N GLN A 70 -10.33 4.46 22.71
CA GLN A 70 -10.27 4.74 21.26
C GLN A 70 -8.90 4.40 20.67
N LEU A 71 -7.83 4.53 21.47
CA LEU A 71 -6.48 4.13 21.10
C LEU A 71 -6.41 2.62 20.82
N GLU A 72 -7.06 1.80 21.63
CA GLU A 72 -7.13 0.34 21.43
C GLU A 72 -7.85 -0.03 20.13
N ILE A 73 -8.93 0.67 19.77
CA ILE A 73 -9.59 0.46 18.46
C ILE A 73 -8.68 0.84 17.31
N MET A 74 -7.92 1.92 17.46
CA MET A 74 -6.95 2.34 16.45
C MET A 74 -5.81 1.32 16.30
N THR A 75 -5.29 0.75 17.38
CA THR A 75 -4.26 -0.30 17.31
C THR A 75 -4.80 -1.58 16.67
N VAL A 76 -6.05 -1.99 16.94
CA VAL A 76 -6.71 -3.09 16.21
C VAL A 76 -6.76 -2.81 14.70
N ALA A 77 -7.14 -1.59 14.30
CA ALA A 77 -7.23 -1.24 12.88
C ALA A 77 -5.88 -1.41 12.17
N TYR A 78 -4.79 -0.91 12.78
CA TYR A 78 -3.44 -1.09 12.25
C TYR A 78 -2.97 -2.55 12.29
N ALA A 79 -3.29 -3.29 13.36
CA ALA A 79 -2.97 -4.71 13.49
C ALA A 79 -3.63 -5.55 12.37
N VAL A 80 -4.92 -5.35 12.11
CA VAL A 80 -5.64 -6.04 11.04
C VAL A 80 -5.04 -5.71 9.67
N CYS A 81 -4.78 -4.43 9.39
CA CYS A 81 -4.12 -4.02 8.15
C CYS A 81 -2.72 -4.64 8.00
N ALA A 82 -1.94 -4.71 9.09
CA ALA A 82 -0.63 -5.32 9.11
C ALA A 82 -0.70 -6.82 8.83
N CYS A 83 -1.63 -7.56 9.47
CA CYS A 83 -1.86 -8.98 9.21
C CYS A 83 -2.20 -9.26 7.74
N ILE A 84 -3.11 -8.47 7.15
CA ILE A 84 -3.51 -8.64 5.74
C ILE A 84 -2.32 -8.37 4.83
N THR A 85 -1.63 -7.25 5.03
CA THR A 85 -0.46 -6.86 4.24
C THR A 85 0.60 -7.95 4.31
N TYR A 86 0.86 -8.43 5.51
CA TYR A 86 1.81 -9.48 5.76
C TYR A 86 1.43 -10.80 5.07
N TYR A 87 0.17 -11.21 5.17
CA TYR A 87 -0.34 -12.41 4.51
C TYR A 87 -0.19 -12.33 2.98
N MET A 88 -0.48 -11.17 2.39
CA MET A 88 -0.29 -10.94 0.96
C MET A 88 1.19 -10.98 0.54
N LEU A 89 2.10 -10.61 1.45
CA LEU A 89 3.54 -10.56 1.21
C LEU A 89 4.30 -11.83 1.64
N ILE A 90 3.60 -12.85 2.17
CA ILE A 90 4.27 -14.03 2.76
C ILE A 90 5.13 -14.79 1.74
N TYR A 91 4.64 -14.86 0.49
CA TYR A 91 5.34 -15.51 -0.63
C TYR A 91 6.27 -14.56 -1.40
N GLN A 92 6.27 -13.26 -1.06
CA GLN A 92 7.17 -12.32 -1.70
C GLN A 92 8.57 -12.44 -1.07
N PRO A 93 9.62 -12.74 -1.86
CA PRO A 93 10.98 -12.77 -1.34
C PRO A 93 11.41 -11.35 -0.99
N GLN A 94 11.60 -11.08 0.30
CA GLN A 94 12.19 -9.83 0.78
C GLN A 94 13.72 -10.04 0.83
N ASN A 95 14.51 -8.98 0.70
CA ASN A 95 15.99 -9.03 0.78
C ASN A 95 16.73 -9.67 -0.40
N ALA A 96 16.33 -9.34 -1.64
CA ALA A 96 17.16 -9.58 -2.83
C ALA A 96 18.34 -8.60 -2.93
N TYR A 97 19.23 -8.59 -1.93
CA TYR A 97 20.40 -7.68 -1.89
C TYR A 97 21.49 -8.04 -2.91
N THR A 98 21.39 -9.19 -3.56
CA THR A 98 22.34 -9.64 -4.58
C THR A 98 21.79 -9.34 -5.97
N PRO A 99 22.25 -8.28 -6.66
CA PRO A 99 21.90 -8.06 -8.05
C PRO A 99 22.50 -9.16 -8.92
N VAL A 100 21.75 -9.63 -9.91
CA VAL A 100 22.26 -10.53 -10.94
C VAL A 100 22.65 -9.70 -12.16
N TYR A 101 23.94 -9.62 -12.45
CA TYR A 101 24.45 -8.91 -13.61
C TYR A 101 24.40 -9.79 -14.85
N ILE A 102 23.81 -9.26 -15.93
CA ILE A 102 23.75 -9.93 -17.23
C ILE A 102 24.36 -8.99 -18.26
N SER A 103 25.39 -9.46 -18.96
CA SER A 103 26.02 -8.70 -20.04
C SER A 103 25.07 -8.58 -21.23
N ALA A 104 24.83 -7.36 -21.68
CA ALA A 104 24.12 -7.12 -22.93
C ALA A 104 25.00 -7.54 -24.11
N ARG A 105 24.46 -8.36 -25.03
CA ARG A 105 25.18 -8.80 -26.24
C ARG A 105 25.26 -7.69 -27.28
N LYS A 106 24.27 -6.78 -27.29
CA LYS A 106 24.12 -5.72 -28.30
C LYS A 106 24.31 -4.34 -27.65
N LEU A 107 25.42 -3.65 -27.94
CA LEU A 107 25.66 -2.26 -27.50
C LEU A 107 24.86 -1.21 -28.30
N LYS A 108 24.42 -1.56 -29.52
CA LYS A 108 23.59 -0.69 -30.37
C LYS A 108 22.14 -1.13 -30.36
N TYR A 109 21.28 -0.39 -29.66
CA TYR A 109 19.84 -0.61 -29.62
C TYR A 109 19.10 0.39 -30.50
N ASP A 110 18.02 -0.05 -31.15
CA ASP A 110 17.09 0.86 -31.83
C ASP A 110 16.20 1.55 -30.77
N ILE A 111 15.84 2.81 -31.00
CA ILE A 111 14.96 3.60 -30.13
C ILE A 111 13.63 2.87 -29.93
N ARG A 112 13.14 2.16 -30.96
CA ARG A 112 11.93 1.33 -30.86
C ARG A 112 12.04 0.18 -29.87
N GLN A 113 13.19 -0.47 -29.79
CA GLN A 113 13.43 -1.57 -28.84
C GLN A 113 13.48 -1.03 -27.41
N LEU A 114 14.13 0.12 -27.22
CA LEU A 114 14.17 0.79 -25.92
C LEU A 114 12.76 1.24 -25.50
N LYS A 115 11.96 1.79 -26.43
CA LYS A 115 10.57 2.20 -26.16
C LYS A 115 9.73 1.03 -25.63
N GLY A 116 9.80 -0.14 -26.26
CA GLY A 116 9.06 -1.32 -25.80
C GLY A 116 9.45 -1.81 -24.40
N ILE A 117 10.70 -1.65 -23.99
CA ILE A 117 11.16 -1.99 -22.62
C ILE A 117 10.67 -0.94 -21.62
N VAL A 118 10.72 0.33 -22.00
CA VAL A 118 10.30 1.45 -21.17
C VAL A 118 8.77 1.38 -20.92
N GLU A 119 7.98 1.03 -21.94
CA GLU A 119 6.52 0.87 -21.88
C GLU A 119 6.03 -0.22 -20.90
N VAL A 120 6.79 -1.30 -20.73
CA VAL A 120 6.45 -2.39 -19.79
C VAL A 120 7.00 -2.15 -18.37
N GLY A 121 7.66 -1.01 -18.15
CA GLY A 121 8.16 -0.59 -16.85
C GLY A 121 7.05 -0.32 -15.83
N PRO A 122 7.37 -0.32 -14.52
CA PRO A 122 6.38 -0.04 -13.49
C PRO A 122 5.89 1.41 -13.60
N LEU A 123 4.60 1.58 -13.35
CA LEU A 123 3.94 2.86 -13.52
C LEU A 123 4.00 3.70 -12.24
N HIS A 124 3.97 5.03 -12.36
CA HIS A 124 3.93 5.92 -11.19
C HIS A 124 2.55 5.84 -10.53
N PHE A 125 2.52 5.46 -9.25
CA PHE A 125 1.31 5.43 -8.42
C PHE A 125 0.66 6.81 -8.29
N LEU A 126 1.49 7.86 -8.25
CA LEU A 126 1.13 9.26 -8.36
C LEU A 126 2.13 9.94 -9.32
N PRO A 127 1.69 10.64 -10.36
CA PRO A 127 2.58 11.14 -11.40
C PRO A 127 3.57 12.23 -10.93
N PHE A 128 3.41 12.72 -9.70
CA PHE A 128 4.22 13.78 -9.09
C PHE A 128 5.13 13.29 -7.95
N ILE A 129 5.02 12.01 -7.55
CA ILE A 129 5.93 11.43 -6.56
C ILE A 129 6.88 10.51 -7.32
N ASP A 130 8.10 10.99 -7.57
CA ASP A 130 9.21 10.19 -8.06
C ASP A 130 9.62 9.19 -6.97
N PHE A 131 8.88 8.08 -6.86
CA PHE A 131 9.39 6.93 -6.14
C PHE A 131 10.59 6.43 -6.95
N GLN A 132 11.80 6.61 -6.42
CA GLN A 132 13.03 6.02 -6.98
C GLN A 132 12.95 4.50 -6.85
N LEU A 133 12.20 3.87 -7.76
CA LEU A 133 12.32 2.44 -7.98
C LEU A 133 13.69 2.21 -8.63
N PRO A 134 14.44 1.18 -8.20
CA PRO A 134 15.78 0.96 -8.71
C PRO A 134 15.80 0.54 -10.18
N CYS A 135 14.66 0.27 -10.82
CA CYS A 135 14.53 -0.16 -12.22
C CYS A 135 14.27 0.98 -13.21
N ILE A 136 14.53 0.74 -14.50
CA ILE A 136 14.20 1.66 -15.60
C ILE A 136 12.72 2.01 -15.54
N GLN A 137 12.42 3.30 -15.39
CA GLN A 137 11.06 3.80 -15.38
C GLN A 137 10.71 4.37 -16.75
N TYR A 138 9.40 4.48 -17.00
CA TYR A 138 8.88 5.05 -18.25
C TYR A 138 9.48 6.43 -18.56
N ASN A 139 9.59 7.28 -17.54
CA ASN A 139 10.06 8.66 -17.66
C ASN A 139 11.60 8.81 -17.58
N SER A 140 12.34 7.73 -17.34
CA SER A 140 13.80 7.81 -17.15
C SER A 140 14.57 8.17 -18.44
N PHE A 141 13.91 8.13 -19.61
CA PHE A 141 14.49 8.44 -20.92
C PHE A 141 13.70 9.56 -21.64
N PRO A 142 14.07 10.84 -21.42
CA PRO A 142 13.36 11.99 -22.01
C PRO A 142 13.33 12.01 -23.54
N PHE A 143 14.28 11.34 -24.19
CA PHE A 143 14.38 11.25 -25.65
C PHE A 143 13.45 10.19 -26.27
N VAL A 144 12.97 9.23 -25.47
CA VAL A 144 12.16 8.08 -25.94
C VAL A 144 10.66 8.32 -25.72
N ALA A 145 10.30 9.15 -24.73
CA ALA A 145 8.93 9.55 -24.43
C ALA A 145 8.62 10.93 -25.02
N ASP A 146 7.60 11.06 -25.87
CA ASP A 146 7.05 12.36 -26.27
C ASP A 146 6.13 12.88 -25.14
N PRO A 147 6.52 13.93 -24.39
CA PRO A 147 5.78 14.37 -23.21
C PRO A 147 4.31 14.76 -23.49
N ARG A 148 3.95 15.06 -24.76
CA ARG A 148 2.58 15.45 -25.14
C ARG A 148 1.73 14.28 -25.63
N LYS A 149 2.32 13.26 -26.25
CA LYS A 149 1.59 12.09 -26.81
C LYS A 149 1.62 10.87 -25.92
N ASP A 150 2.70 10.73 -25.16
CA ASP A 150 2.98 9.59 -24.28
C ASP A 150 2.55 9.90 -22.83
N ILE A 151 1.51 10.75 -22.65
CA ILE A 151 0.79 10.88 -21.38
C ILE A 151 0.39 9.47 -20.97
N LEU A 152 1.08 8.95 -19.95
CA LEU A 152 1.10 7.54 -19.52
C LEU A 152 -0.28 6.90 -19.57
N LYS A 153 -0.58 6.23 -20.70
CA LYS A 153 -1.78 5.43 -20.85
C LYS A 153 -1.55 4.11 -20.12
N VAL A 154 -2.10 4.04 -18.92
CA VAL A 154 -1.98 2.84 -18.08
C VAL A 154 -2.89 1.76 -18.62
N ASN A 155 -2.44 0.52 -18.55
CA ASN A 155 -3.35 -0.62 -18.74
C ASN A 155 -4.46 -0.53 -17.68
N ARG A 156 -5.70 -0.34 -18.15
CA ARG A 156 -6.88 -0.21 -17.29
C ARG A 156 -7.02 -1.35 -16.31
N GLN A 157 -6.67 -2.58 -16.69
CA GLN A 157 -6.79 -3.74 -15.80
C GLN A 157 -5.87 -3.61 -14.58
N THR A 158 -4.59 -3.28 -14.80
CA THR A 158 -3.63 -3.04 -13.72
C THR A 158 -4.08 -1.89 -12.83
N GLN A 159 -4.54 -0.79 -13.43
CA GLN A 159 -5.04 0.38 -12.70
C GLN A 159 -6.27 0.05 -11.85
N ASN A 160 -7.25 -0.69 -12.40
CA ASN A 160 -8.43 -1.13 -11.67
C ASN A 160 -8.05 -1.93 -10.42
N TYR A 161 -7.10 -2.87 -10.54
CA TYR A 161 -6.67 -3.70 -9.40
C TYR A 161 -5.99 -2.87 -8.32
N ILE A 162 -5.14 -1.91 -8.69
CA ILE A 162 -4.49 -1.01 -7.73
C ILE A 162 -5.54 -0.18 -6.98
N TYR A 163 -6.45 0.48 -7.69
CA TYR A 163 -7.49 1.30 -7.06
C TYR A 163 -8.45 0.46 -6.22
N LEU A 164 -8.81 -0.73 -6.68
CA LEU A 164 -9.61 -1.67 -5.89
C LEU A 164 -8.90 -2.04 -4.59
N GLY A 165 -7.60 -2.36 -4.64
CA GLY A 165 -6.80 -2.67 -3.45
C GLY A 165 -6.77 -1.51 -2.44
N ILE A 166 -6.56 -0.28 -2.91
CA ILE A 166 -6.60 0.92 -2.06
C ILE A 166 -7.99 1.09 -1.43
N SER A 167 -9.06 1.00 -2.22
CA SER A 167 -10.43 1.18 -1.73
C SER A 167 -10.82 0.11 -0.71
N VAL A 168 -10.46 -1.15 -0.96
CA VAL A 168 -10.72 -2.26 -0.04
C VAL A 168 -9.91 -2.11 1.25
N GLY A 169 -8.62 -1.77 1.15
CA GLY A 169 -7.78 -1.52 2.33
C GLY A 169 -8.29 -0.36 3.18
N ALA A 170 -8.70 0.74 2.55
CA ALA A 170 -9.29 1.88 3.26
C ALA A 170 -10.65 1.56 3.90
N LEU A 171 -11.47 0.74 3.23
CA LEU A 171 -12.74 0.27 3.78
C LEU A 171 -12.51 -0.58 5.04
N ILE A 172 -11.61 -1.56 4.97
CA ILE A 172 -11.27 -2.42 6.11
C ILE A 172 -10.77 -1.56 7.28
N PHE A 173 -9.84 -0.64 7.03
CA PHE A 173 -9.31 0.26 8.04
C PHE A 173 -10.41 1.15 8.65
N GLY A 174 -11.23 1.79 7.82
CA GLY A 174 -12.26 2.73 8.26
C GLY A 174 -13.41 2.07 9.03
N VAL A 175 -13.80 0.85 8.65
CA VAL A 175 -14.87 0.10 9.33
C VAL A 175 -14.50 -0.22 10.77
N VAL A 176 -13.22 -0.45 11.09
CA VAL A 176 -12.81 -0.72 12.46
C VAL A 176 -13.10 0.48 13.39
N HIS A 177 -12.93 1.71 12.91
CA HIS A 177 -13.26 2.92 13.68
C HIS A 177 -14.77 3.09 13.96
N LEU A 178 -15.62 2.47 13.14
CA LEU A 178 -17.07 2.45 13.39
C LEU A 178 -17.46 1.62 14.62
N PHE A 179 -16.61 0.69 15.10
CA PHE A 179 -16.90 -0.01 16.36
C PHE A 179 -16.94 0.94 17.58
N ALA A 180 -16.25 2.09 17.50
CA ALA A 180 -16.28 3.13 18.54
C ALA A 180 -17.56 4.00 18.51
N TRP A 181 -18.60 3.61 17.75
CA TRP A 181 -19.77 4.45 17.46
C TRP A 181 -20.47 5.06 18.69
N ASN A 182 -20.48 4.30 19.79
CA ASN A 182 -21.17 4.64 21.02
C ASN A 182 -20.23 4.95 22.19
N PHE A 183 -18.95 5.18 21.92
CA PHE A 183 -18.00 5.51 22.98
C PHE A 183 -18.36 6.84 23.66
N PRO A 184 -17.98 7.02 24.93
CA PRO A 184 -18.11 8.31 25.59
C PRO A 184 -17.13 9.30 24.95
N PHE A 185 -17.65 10.44 24.50
CA PHE A 185 -16.86 11.56 24.01
C PHE A 185 -17.07 12.75 24.96
N PRO A 186 -16.10 13.67 25.08
CA PRO A 186 -16.25 14.85 25.93
C PRO A 186 -17.43 15.74 25.50
N THR A 187 -17.73 15.79 24.20
CA THR A 187 -18.87 16.53 23.64
C THR A 187 -19.61 15.74 22.56
N ASP A 188 -20.90 16.04 22.37
CA ASP A 188 -21.72 15.46 21.28
C ASP A 188 -21.20 15.86 19.89
N VAL A 189 -20.56 17.03 19.79
CA VAL A 189 -19.95 17.51 18.54
C VAL A 189 -18.74 16.66 18.16
N GLU A 190 -17.83 16.38 19.10
CA GLU A 190 -16.67 15.49 18.85
C GLU A 190 -17.15 14.09 18.44
N LYS A 191 -18.20 13.57 19.08
CA LYS A 191 -18.83 12.30 18.69
C LYS A 191 -19.38 12.32 17.28
N LEU A 192 -20.04 13.40 16.88
CA LEU A 192 -20.57 13.55 15.51
C LEU A 192 -19.42 13.62 14.50
N ILE A 193 -18.38 14.41 14.77
CA ILE A 193 -17.21 14.55 13.89
C ILE A 193 -16.49 13.21 13.75
N TRP A 194 -16.33 12.44 14.84
CA TRP A 194 -15.76 11.08 14.79
C TRP A 194 -16.53 10.17 13.84
N ARG A 195 -17.86 10.17 13.93
CA ARG A 195 -18.72 9.35 13.08
C ARG A 195 -18.58 9.74 11.61
N ILE A 196 -18.62 11.03 11.31
CA ILE A 196 -18.43 11.55 9.94
C ILE A 196 -17.03 11.19 9.44
N ALA A 197 -15.98 11.43 10.21
CA ALA A 197 -14.60 11.14 9.85
C ALA A 197 -14.37 9.64 9.60
N SER A 198 -14.96 8.77 10.44
CA SER A 198 -14.88 7.31 10.27
C SER A 198 -15.57 6.86 8.99
N PHE A 199 -16.76 7.39 8.70
CA PHE A 199 -17.47 7.12 7.45
C PHE A 199 -16.71 7.60 6.22
N LEU A 200 -16.21 8.84 6.24
CA LEU A 200 -15.44 9.41 5.13
C LEU A 200 -14.15 8.61 4.89
N THR A 201 -13.45 8.22 5.94
CA THR A 201 -12.24 7.41 5.84
C THR A 201 -12.52 6.03 5.23
N ALA A 202 -13.66 5.43 5.54
CA ALA A 202 -14.07 4.12 5.02
C ALA A 202 -14.57 4.17 3.57
N LEU A 203 -15.43 5.14 3.24
CA LEU A 203 -16.24 5.11 2.00
C LEU A 203 -15.75 6.05 0.90
N LEU A 204 -15.09 7.16 1.23
CA LEU A 204 -14.67 8.14 0.23
C LEU A 204 -13.71 7.55 -0.82
N PRO A 205 -12.69 6.71 -0.46
CA PRO A 205 -11.85 6.04 -1.45
C PRO A 205 -12.62 5.10 -2.38
N MET A 206 -13.67 4.44 -1.88
CA MET A 206 -14.52 3.57 -2.69
C MET A 206 -15.39 4.38 -3.63
N ALA A 207 -15.99 5.48 -3.15
CA ALA A 207 -16.81 6.37 -3.97
C ALA A 207 -15.99 6.98 -5.13
N LEU A 208 -14.77 7.45 -4.86
CA LEU A 208 -13.86 7.99 -5.89
C LEU A 208 -13.51 6.93 -6.95
N ASN A 209 -13.27 5.69 -6.53
CA ASN A 209 -12.98 4.58 -7.43
C ASN A 209 -14.21 4.23 -8.31
N ILE A 210 -15.42 4.22 -7.74
CA ILE A 210 -16.66 4.02 -8.52
C ILE A 210 -16.85 5.15 -9.55
N VAL A 211 -16.66 6.41 -9.15
CA VAL A 211 -16.72 7.56 -10.09
C VAL A 211 -15.71 7.38 -11.22
N TRP A 212 -14.49 6.94 -10.92
CA TRP A 212 -13.47 6.67 -11.92
C TRP A 212 -13.85 5.54 -12.88
N LEU A 213 -14.41 4.43 -12.36
CA LEU A 213 -14.87 3.30 -13.18
C LEU A 213 -16.01 3.70 -14.12
N LEU A 214 -16.94 4.52 -13.64
CA LEU A 214 -18.06 5.03 -14.44
C LEU A 214 -17.59 6.02 -15.51
N ALA A 215 -16.73 6.98 -15.16
CA ALA A 215 -16.22 8.00 -16.08
C ALA A 215 -15.34 7.43 -17.20
N ASN A 216 -14.78 6.23 -17.00
CA ASN A 216 -13.93 5.56 -17.97
C ASN A 216 -14.54 4.26 -18.52
N ARG A 217 -15.86 4.08 -18.37
CA ARG A 217 -16.58 2.94 -18.96
C ARG A 217 -16.39 2.93 -20.49
N GLY A 218 -16.14 1.75 -21.06
CA GLY A 218 -15.91 1.56 -22.50
C GLY A 218 -14.53 1.96 -23.04
N LYS A 219 -13.64 2.55 -22.24
CA LYS A 219 -12.28 2.89 -22.67
C LYS A 219 -11.29 1.75 -22.39
N ARG A 220 -10.43 1.44 -23.37
CA ARG A 220 -9.38 0.40 -23.26
C ARG A 220 -8.13 0.91 -22.55
N GLU A 221 -7.83 2.20 -22.71
CA GLU A 221 -6.71 2.91 -22.09
C GLU A 221 -7.24 4.15 -21.37
N THR A 222 -6.61 4.51 -20.24
CA THR A 222 -7.03 5.63 -19.40
C THR A 222 -5.91 6.65 -19.22
N ASP A 223 -6.30 7.92 -19.34
CA ASP A 223 -5.46 9.07 -18.99
C ASP A 223 -5.81 9.53 -17.57
N ILE A 224 -4.83 9.41 -16.67
CA ILE A 224 -4.95 9.75 -15.24
C ILE A 224 -4.87 11.26 -15.02
N HIS A 225 -4.32 12.01 -15.98
CA HIS A 225 -4.05 13.44 -15.86
C HIS A 225 -5.21 14.34 -16.27
N LYS A 226 -6.40 13.78 -16.49
CA LYS A 226 -7.59 14.59 -16.71
C LYS A 226 -7.75 15.57 -15.53
N PRO A 227 -7.73 16.89 -15.77
CA PRO A 227 -7.60 17.88 -14.71
C PRO A 227 -8.73 17.78 -13.69
N TRP A 228 -9.96 17.51 -14.14
CA TRP A 228 -11.11 17.33 -13.24
C TRP A 228 -10.94 16.14 -12.28
N TYR A 229 -10.39 15.02 -12.75
CA TYR A 229 -10.22 13.81 -11.95
C TYR A 229 -9.06 13.98 -10.97
N LEU A 230 -7.96 14.59 -11.43
CA LEU A 230 -6.84 14.94 -10.58
C LEU A 230 -7.27 15.87 -9.44
N THR A 231 -8.02 16.94 -9.75
CA THR A 231 -8.57 17.83 -8.72
C THR A 231 -9.47 17.07 -7.75
N LEU A 232 -10.38 16.23 -8.25
CA LEU A 232 -11.27 15.42 -7.41
C LEU A 232 -10.50 14.48 -6.45
N VAL A 233 -9.49 13.78 -6.96
CA VAL A 233 -8.64 12.88 -6.15
C VAL A 233 -7.84 13.65 -5.12
N LEU A 234 -7.22 14.77 -5.49
CA LEU A 234 -6.45 15.60 -4.56
C LEU A 234 -7.33 16.18 -3.46
N THR A 235 -8.53 16.68 -3.80
CA THR A 235 -9.50 17.12 -2.81
C THR A 235 -9.93 15.98 -1.89
N GLY A 236 -10.20 14.79 -2.45
CA GLY A 236 -10.52 13.60 -1.68
C GLY A 236 -9.41 13.18 -0.70
N ILE A 237 -8.16 13.19 -1.16
CA ILE A 237 -6.97 12.90 -0.34
C ILE A 237 -6.88 13.92 0.81
N SER A 238 -7.03 15.22 0.53
CA SER A 238 -7.00 16.25 1.56
C SER A 238 -8.07 16.03 2.63
N ILE A 239 -9.31 15.70 2.23
CA ILE A 239 -10.39 15.37 3.17
C ILE A 239 -10.02 14.16 4.02
N ILE A 240 -9.51 13.08 3.41
CA ILE A 240 -9.11 11.86 4.12
C ILE A 240 -7.99 12.14 5.12
N VAL A 241 -6.99 12.93 4.73
CA VAL A 241 -5.89 13.31 5.61
C VAL A 241 -6.41 14.07 6.82
N LEU A 242 -7.29 15.05 6.62
CA LEU A 242 -7.91 15.80 7.73
C LEU A 242 -8.72 14.88 8.66
N CYS A 243 -9.55 13.99 8.11
CA CYS A 243 -10.30 13.00 8.89
C CYS A 243 -9.37 12.08 9.69
N ARG A 244 -8.26 11.64 9.11
CA ARG A 244 -7.29 10.77 9.79
C ARG A 244 -6.54 11.50 10.89
N LEU A 245 -6.13 12.74 10.66
CA LEU A 245 -5.49 13.56 11.70
C LEU A 245 -6.45 13.79 12.88
N PHE A 246 -7.74 14.03 12.59
CA PHE A 246 -8.76 14.14 13.63
C PHE A 246 -8.93 12.84 14.43
N ILE A 247 -9.17 11.69 13.76
CA ILE A 247 -9.33 10.39 14.41
C ILE A 247 -8.11 10.05 15.28
N PHE A 248 -6.91 10.32 14.77
CA PHE A 248 -5.67 10.11 15.51
C PHE A 248 -5.61 11.01 16.75
N ALA A 249 -5.80 12.33 16.60
CA ALA A 249 -5.75 13.27 17.72
C ALA A 249 -6.81 12.97 18.79
N GLU A 250 -8.03 12.64 18.38
CA GLU A 250 -9.14 12.32 19.28
C GLU A 250 -8.88 11.02 20.06
N ALA A 251 -8.26 10.02 19.43
CA ALA A 251 -7.86 8.78 20.09
C ALA A 251 -6.88 9.01 21.25
N PHE A 252 -6.00 10.02 21.17
CA PHE A 252 -5.13 10.41 22.29
C PHE A 252 -5.85 11.30 23.30
N ARG A 253 -6.67 12.25 22.82
CA ARG A 253 -7.41 13.16 23.70
C ARG A 253 -8.38 12.41 24.62
N SER A 254 -9.04 11.37 24.12
CA SER A 254 -9.97 10.57 24.92
C SER A 254 -9.30 9.85 26.09
N LEU A 255 -7.99 9.57 26.03
CA LEU A 255 -7.23 8.98 27.15
C LEU A 255 -7.34 9.79 28.44
N TYR A 256 -7.43 11.13 28.34
CA TYR A 256 -7.60 11.99 29.51
C TYR A 256 -8.96 11.85 30.20
N PHE A 257 -9.96 11.30 29.50
CA PHE A 257 -11.33 11.18 29.97
C PHE A 257 -11.75 9.72 30.23
N LEU A 258 -10.81 8.77 30.16
CA LEU A 258 -11.10 7.36 30.43
C LEU A 258 -11.38 7.12 31.93
N SER A 259 -12.30 6.19 32.20
CA SER A 259 -12.59 5.76 33.57
C SER A 259 -11.38 5.04 34.19
N PRO A 260 -11.17 5.14 35.51
CA PRO A 260 -10.04 4.50 36.20
C PRO A 260 -9.93 2.98 35.94
N GLU A 261 -11.06 2.31 35.68
CA GLU A 261 -11.14 0.89 35.38
C GLU A 261 -10.39 0.50 34.10
N ALA A 262 -10.23 1.42 33.15
CA ALA A 262 -9.49 1.16 31.92
C ALA A 262 -7.99 0.92 32.15
N PHE A 263 -7.43 1.48 33.22
CA PHE A 263 -6.03 1.30 33.59
C PHE A 263 -5.77 -0.03 34.31
N SER A 264 -6.82 -0.78 34.66
CA SER A 264 -6.66 -2.07 35.32
C SER A 264 -6.20 -3.15 34.32
N SER A 265 -5.00 -3.69 34.53
CA SER A 265 -4.44 -4.74 33.68
C SER A 265 -5.29 -6.02 33.73
N THR A 266 -5.33 -6.76 32.62
CA THR A 266 -5.86 -8.13 32.57
C THR A 266 -4.71 -9.11 32.76
N TRP A 267 -5.02 -10.37 33.10
CA TRP A 267 -4.01 -11.44 33.23
C TRP A 267 -3.13 -11.57 31.98
N ALA A 268 -3.64 -11.18 30.81
CA ALA A 268 -2.91 -11.22 29.56
C ALA A 268 -1.72 -10.24 29.50
N ALA A 269 -1.68 -9.22 30.37
CA ALA A 269 -0.53 -8.33 30.54
C ALA A 269 0.66 -9.04 31.21
N ASN A 270 0.41 -10.12 31.95
CA ASN A 270 1.44 -10.92 32.62
C ASN A 270 2.04 -12.01 31.70
N ALA A 271 1.54 -12.15 30.48
CA ALA A 271 2.10 -13.08 29.52
C ALA A 271 3.42 -12.53 28.95
N PRO A 272 4.42 -13.40 28.73
CA PRO A 272 5.71 -12.98 28.21
C PRO A 272 5.54 -12.37 26.81
N HIS A 273 6.00 -11.13 26.67
CA HIS A 273 6.11 -10.41 25.42
C HIS A 273 7.59 -10.28 25.08
N VAL A 274 7.95 -10.68 23.86
CA VAL A 274 9.32 -10.53 23.36
C VAL A 274 9.46 -9.09 22.86
N GLY A 275 10.12 -8.25 23.67
CA GLY A 275 10.47 -6.86 23.33
C GLY A 275 11.84 -6.76 22.70
#